data_AF-A0A523FZZ2-F1
#
_entry.id   AF-A0A523FZZ2-F1
#
_cell.length_a   1.000
_cell.length_b   1.000
_cell.length_c   1.000
_cell.angle_alpha   90.00
_cell.angle_beta   90.00
_cell.angle_gamma   90.00
#
_symmetry.space_group_name_H-M   'P 1'
#
loop_
_entity.id
_entity.type
_entity.pdbx_description
1 polymer ?
#
loop_
_entity_poly.entity_id
_entity_poly.type
_entity_poly.pdbx_seq_one_letter_code
_entity_poly.pdbx_strand_id
1 'polypeptide(L)' 'EDLTGAVVFLSSAESDFMTGQTMVVDGGSAMH' A
#
# COMPACT_ATOMS: atom_id res chain seq x y z
N GLU A 1 5.81 -10.54 -5.81
CA GLU A 1 4.46 -10.23 -6.36
C GLU A 1 3.65 -9.39 -5.38
N ASP A 2 3.74 -9.65 -4.08
CA ASP A 2 2.96 -8.96 -3.04
C ASP A 2 3.11 -7.43 -3.04
N LEU A 3 4.33 -6.92 -3.22
CA LEU A 3 4.57 -5.47 -3.27
C LEU A 3 4.09 -4.83 -4.58
N THR A 4 4.11 -5.59 -5.69
CA THR A 4 3.72 -5.09 -7.00
C THR A 4 2.26 -4.68 -7.01
N GLY A 5 1.37 -5.48 -6.40
CA GLY A 5 -0.04 -5.12 -6.25
C GLY A 5 -0.25 -3.83 -5.45
N ALA A 6 0.47 -3.68 -4.34
CA ALA A 6 0.43 -2.47 -3.51
C ALA A 6 0.92 -1.22 -4.27
N VAL A 7 2.00 -1.34 -5.04
CA VAL A 7 2.52 -0.23 -5.86
C VAL A 7 1.57 0.13 -7.00
N VAL A 8 0.96 -0.86 -7.66
CA VAL A 8 -0.03 -0.64 -8.71
C VAL A 8 -1.25 0.08 -8.14
N PHE A 9 -1.75 -0.33 -6.98
CA PHE A 9 -2.84 0.33 -6.27
C PHE A 9 -2.52 1.81 -5.95
N LEU A 10 -1.37 2.08 -5.33
CA LEU A 10 -0.93 3.44 -5.01
C LEU A 10 -0.64 4.31 -6.25
N SER A 11 -0.50 3.69 -7.42
CA SER A 11 -0.31 4.37 -8.70
C SER A 11 -1.61 4.52 -9.50
N SER A 12 -2.72 3.95 -9.01
CA SER A 12 -4.03 3.98 -9.68
C SER A 12 -4.95 5.05 -9.09
N ALA A 13 -5.98 5.41 -9.85
CA ALA A 13 -7.03 6.34 -9.41
C ALA A 13 -7.83 5.81 -8.18
N GLU A 14 -7.73 4.51 -7.88
CA GLU A 14 -8.37 3.93 -6.70
C GLU A 14 -7.75 4.44 -5.38
N SER A 15 -6.54 5.01 -5.45
CA SER A 15 -5.84 5.59 -4.30
C SER A 15 -5.93 7.11 -4.20
N ASP A 16 -6.74 7.79 -5.03
CA ASP A 16 -6.79 9.27 -5.12
C ASP A 16 -7.10 9.99 -3.80
N PHE A 17 -7.71 9.30 -2.84
CA PHE A 17 -8.01 9.84 -1.50
C PHE A 17 -7.07 9.33 -0.39
N MET A 18 -6.01 8.60 -0.73
CA MET A 18 -5.01 8.07 0.20
C MET A 18 -3.68 8.80 0.03
N THR A 19 -3.32 9.64 0.99
CA THR A 19 -2.06 10.38 1.01
C THR A 19 -1.50 10.53 2.43
N GLY A 20 -0.17 10.65 2.53
CA GLY A 20 0.56 10.80 3.80
C GLY A 20 0.53 9.57 4.72
N GLN A 21 0.07 8.42 4.21
CA GLN A 21 -0.03 7.18 4.96
C GLN A 21 1.16 6.25 4.68
N THR A 22 1.48 5.37 5.64
CA THR A 22 2.43 4.26 5.45
C THR A 22 1.65 2.96 5.30
N MET A 23 1.75 2.30 4.15
CA MET A 23 1.14 1.00 3.90
C MET A 23 2.17 -0.12 4.13
N VAL A 24 1.95 -0.94 5.17
CA VAL A 24 2.85 -2.04 5.54
C VAL A 24 2.46 -3.32 4.79
N VAL A 25 3.45 -3.95 4.14
CA VAL A 25 3.30 -5.24 3.43
C VAL A 25 4.44 -6.16 3.85
N ASP A 26 4.32 -6.77 5.03
CA ASP A 26 5.39 -7.57 5.66
C ASP A 26 4.93 -8.94 6.20
N GLY A 27 3.71 -9.38 5.85
CA GLY A 27 3.13 -10.62 6.36
C GLY A 27 2.61 -10.55 7.79
N GLY A 28 2.43 -9.34 8.36
CA GLY A 28 1.91 -9.13 9.70
C GLY A 28 2.99 -9.00 10.77
N SER A 29 4.21 -8.60 10.39
CA SER A 29 5.34 -8.44 11.31
C SER A 29 5.26 -7.15 12.12
N ALA A 30 4.65 -6.10 11.59
CA ALA A 30 4.42 -4.83 12.27
C ALA A 30 2.93 -4.49 12.36
N MET A 31 2.54 -3.84 13.46
CA MET A 31 1.20 -3.28 13.67
C MET A 31 1.36 -1.81 14.08
N HIS A 32 1.03 -0.89 13.18
CA HIS A 32 1.02 0.57 13.43
C HIS A 32 -0.31 1.16 12.95
#